data_AF-A0A8J8DLT6-F1
#
_entry.id   AF-A0A8J8DLT6-F1
#
_cell.length_a   1.000
_cell.length_b   1.000
_cell.length_c   1.000
_cell.angle_alpha   90.00
_cell.angle_beta   90.00
_cell.angle_gamma   90.00
#
_symmetry.space_group_name_H-M   'P 1'
#
loop_
_entity.id
_entity.type
_entity.pdbx_description
1 polymer ?
#
loop_
_entity_poly.entity_id
_entity_poly.type
_entity_poly.pdbx_seq_one_letter_code
_entity_poly.pdbx_strand_id
1 'polypeptide(L)' 'MGLLCSITKERLIQLLKEAEKAHAEYEGKLGKRDENWPEWYAEYIIEKLKKGKISQKDLL' A
#
# COMPACT_ATOMS: atom_id res chain seq x y z
N MET A 1 16.52 22.14 -2.72
CA MET A 1 15.40 21.97 -1.77
C MET A 1 14.31 21.16 -2.48
N GLY A 2 14.22 19.86 -2.25
CA GLY A 2 13.25 19.00 -2.94
C GLY A 2 12.91 17.79 -2.09
N LEU A 3 11.81 17.89 -1.34
CA LEU A 3 11.22 16.82 -0.53
C LEU A 3 10.62 15.73 -1.43
N LEU A 4 11.47 15.00 -2.16
CA LEU A 4 11.13 13.64 -2.57
C LEU A 4 11.20 12.81 -1.30
N CYS A 5 10.06 12.61 -0.67
CA CYS A 5 9.88 11.67 0.45
C CYS A 5 10.46 10.31 0.02
N SER A 6 11.73 10.08 0.33
CA SER A 6 12.47 8.89 -0.05
C SER A 6 11.87 7.74 0.75
N ILE A 7 11.18 6.84 0.06
CA ILE A 7 10.63 5.63 0.66
C ILE A 7 11.80 4.87 1.29
N THR A 8 11.81 4.76 2.62
CA THR A 8 12.83 3.98 3.29
C THR A 8 12.54 2.49 3.13
N LYS A 9 13.59 1.67 3.20
CA LYS A 9 13.45 0.22 3.15
C LYS A 9 12.50 -0.27 4.25
N GLU A 10 12.62 0.27 5.47
CA GLU A 10 11.72 -0.08 6.58
C GLU A 10 10.27 0.27 6.27
N ARG A 11 10.01 1.44 5.67
CA ARG A 11 8.65 1.84 5.28
C ARG A 11 8.07 0.90 4.24
N LEU A 12 8.87 0.51 3.24
CA LEU A 12 8.42 -0.44 2.22
C LEU A 12 8.14 -1.83 2.82
N ILE A 13 8.98 -2.31 3.73
CA ILE A 13 8.77 -3.58 4.43
C ILE A 13 7.44 -3.56 5.21
N GLN A 14 7.13 -2.46 5.90
CA GLN A 14 5.85 -2.31 6.60
C GLN A 14 4.67 -2.37 5.63
N LEU A 15 4.74 -1.63 4.52
CA LEU A 15 3.69 -1.61 3.50
C LEU A 15 3.46 -2.99 2.86
N LEU A 16 4.53 -3.75 2.61
CA LEU A 16 4.41 -5.12 2.08
C LEU A 16 3.72 -6.06 3.08
N LYS A 17 4.02 -5.94 4.37
CA LYS A 17 3.34 -6.74 5.42
C LYS A 17 1.87 -6.36 5.58
N GLU A 18 1.53 -5.08 5.43
CA GLU A 18 0.13 -4.63 5.42
C GLU A 18 -0.60 -5.13 4.17
N ALA A 19 0.06 -5.09 3.00
CA ALA A 19 -0.49 -5.57 1.73
C ALA A 19 -0.77 -7.08 1.79
N GLU A 20 0.15 -7.89 2.34
CA GLU A 20 -0.04 -9.34 2.51
C GLU A 20 -1.28 -9.67 3.33
N LYS A 21 -1.49 -9.00 4.47
CA LYS A 21 -2.68 -9.24 5.30
C LYS A 21 -3.97 -8.89 4.56
N ALA A 22 -3.99 -7.74 3.89
CA ALA A 22 -5.17 -7.28 3.17
C ALA A 22 -5.43 -8.10 1.89
N HIS A 23 -4.39 -8.62 1.23
CA HIS A 23 -4.50 -9.50 0.08
C HIS A 23 -5.03 -10.88 0.48
N ALA A 24 -4.57 -11.43 1.61
CA ALA A 24 -5.12 -12.68 2.15
C ALA A 24 -6.65 -12.58 2.43
N GLU A 25 -7.11 -11.44 2.95
CA GLU A 25 -8.55 -11.17 3.09
C GLU A 25 -9.27 -11.04 1.75
N TYR A 26 -8.62 -10.44 0.74
CA TYR A 26 -9.15 -10.31 -0.62
C TYR A 26 -9.28 -11.68 -1.30
N GLU A 27 -8.25 -12.53 -1.24
CA GLU A 27 -8.28 -13.90 -1.77
C GLU A 27 -9.35 -14.75 -1.07
N GLY A 28 -9.51 -14.57 0.25
CA GLY A 28 -10.59 -15.19 1.01
C GLY A 28 -11.99 -14.82 0.50
N LYS A 29 -12.19 -13.56 0.11
CA LYS A 29 -13.44 -13.09 -0.51
C LYS A 29 -13.60 -13.54 -1.96
N LEU A 30 -12.49 -13.60 -2.70
CA LEU A 30 -12.46 -14.04 -4.08
C LEU A 30 -12.73 -15.55 -4.21
N GLY A 31 -12.44 -16.32 -3.14
CA GLY A 31 -12.63 -17.77 -3.09
C GLY A 31 -11.63 -18.56 -3.94
N LYS A 32 -10.64 -17.87 -4.51
CA LYS A 32 -9.54 -18.42 -5.29
C LYS A 32 -8.31 -17.54 -5.14
N ARG A 33 -7.14 -18.08 -5.49
CA ARG A 33 -5.92 -17.29 -5.58
C ARG A 33 -6.07 -16.19 -6.62
N ASP A 34 -5.54 -15.03 -6.30
CA ASP A 34 -5.49 -13.91 -7.23
C ASP A 34 -4.34 -14.10 -8.22
N GLU A 35 -4.68 -14.24 -9.50
CA GLU A 35 -3.70 -14.37 -10.59
C GLU A 35 -2.99 -13.04 -10.88
N ASN A 36 -3.62 -11.92 -10.50
CA ASN A 36 -3.10 -10.56 -10.70
C ASN A 36 -2.51 -9.97 -9.41
N TRP A 37 -2.07 -10.82 -8.48
CA TRP A 37 -1.47 -10.41 -7.21
C TRP A 37 -0.37 -9.32 -7.33
N PRO A 38 0.50 -9.26 -8.37
CA PRO A 38 1.51 -8.21 -8.44
C PRO A 38 0.90 -6.82 -8.68
N GLU A 39 -0.18 -6.75 -9.48
CA GLU A 39 -0.88 -5.51 -9.79
C GLU A 39 -1.57 -4.98 -8.53
N TRP A 40 -2.27 -5.86 -7.81
CA TRP A 40 -2.92 -5.53 -6.55
C TRP A 40 -1.94 -4.95 -5.51
N TYR A 41 -0.77 -5.59 -5.36
CA TYR A 41 0.28 -5.12 -4.45
C TYR A 41 0.81 -3.74 -4.87
N ALA A 42 1.04 -3.52 -6.17
CA ALA A 42 1.51 -2.23 -6.68
C ALA A 42 0.51 -1.11 -6.38
N GLU A 43 -0.78 -1.35 -6.65
CA GLU A 43 -1.85 -0.39 -6.35
C GLU A 43 -1.94 -0.08 -4.85
N TYR A 44 -1.93 -1.12 -3.99
CA TYR A 44 -1.99 -0.96 -2.55
C TYR A 44 -0.84 -0.10 -2.00
N ILE A 45 0.40 -0.41 -2.43
CA ILE A 45 1.60 0.31 -1.98
C ILE A 45 1.56 1.75 -2.47
N ILE A 46 1.20 2.00 -3.73
CA ILE A 46 1.08 3.35 -4.30
C ILE A 46 0.00 4.15 -3.56
N GLU A 47 -1.15 3.55 -3.27
CA GLU A 47 -2.23 4.20 -2.53
C GLU A 47 -1.76 4.62 -1.12
N LYS A 48 -1.10 3.72 -0.40
CA LYS A 48 -0.59 4.01 0.96
C LYS A 48 0.50 5.08 0.96
N LEU A 49 1.38 5.08 -0.03
CA LEU A 49 2.39 6.11 -0.22
C LEU A 49 1.77 7.47 -0.57
N LYS A 50 0.69 7.49 -1.36
CA LYS A 50 -0.10 8.69 -1.65
C LYS A 50 -0.85 9.19 -0.41
N LYS A 51 -1.47 8.30 0.37
CA LYS A 51 -2.16 8.65 1.64
C LYS A 51 -1.20 9.24 2.68
N GLY A 52 0.07 8.80 2.71
CA GLY A 52 1.12 9.44 3.52
C GLY A 52 1.44 10.89 3.12
N LYS A 53 1.02 11.35 1.94
CA LYS A 53 1.10 12.76 1.49
C LYS A 53 -0.18 13.56 1.79
N ILE A 54 -1.29 12.90 2.15
CA ILE A 54 -2.57 13.52 2.55
C ILE A 54 -2.72 13.44 4.07
N SER A 55 -1.68 13.84 4.79
CA SER A 55 -1.76 14.23 6.20
C SER A 55 -1.10 15.59 6.34
N GLN A 56 -1.59 16.53 5.52
CA GLN A 56 -1.33 17.94 5.66
C GLN A 56 -2.65 18.62 5.29
N LYS A 57 -3.34 19.16 6.32
CA LYS A 57 -4.69 19.74 6.32
C LYS A 57 -5.77 18.70 6.63
N ASP A 58 -6.31 18.71 7.84
CA ASP A 58 -7.31 19.72 8.23
C ASP A 58 -8.34 19.85 7.11
N LEU A 59 -9.23 18.87 7.04
CA LEU A 59 -10.53 19.08 6.41
C LEU A 59 -11.56 19.16 7.53
N LEU A 60 -11.63 20.40 8.04
CA LEU A 60 -12.62 21.06 8.91
C LEU A 60 -12.61 20.71 10.40
#